data_AF-A0AAU4P4M0-F1
#
_entry.id   AF-A0AAU4P4M0-F1
#
_cell.length_a   1.000
_cell.length_b   1.000
_cell.length_c   1.000
_cell.angle_alpha   90.00
_cell.angle_beta   90.00
_cell.angle_gamma   90.00
#
_symmetry.space_group_name_H-M   'P 1'
#
loop_
_entity.id
_entity.type
_entity.pdbx_description
1 polymer ?
#
loop_
_entity_poly.entity_id
_entity_poly.type
_entity_poly.pdbx_seq_one_letter_code
_entity_poly.pdbx_strand_id
1 'polypeptide(L)'
;MPDSLAPTEALSSLTSDALALHRALRTNANVHAHTLAARITDAQNLARNALRLLLDLAQDQPRTSAVDLLLLHRVVQIAKAGQYAGAELTAALARAVENQRRCAGTASGPVVLIGPSPQQLIESAADLLDRIPALYHAIHRDRLLPPNLPPHQPS
;
A
#
# COMPACT_ATOMS: atom_id res chain seq x y z
N MET A 1 -24.08 -17.85 0.83
CA MET A 1 -23.07 -17.82 -0.24
C MET A 1 -22.53 -16.40 -0.24
N PRO A 2 -21.29 -16.11 0.17
CA PRO A 2 -20.79 -14.76 -0.02
C PRO A 2 -20.47 -14.59 -1.50
N ASP A 3 -20.92 -13.48 -2.06
CA ASP A 3 -20.60 -13.06 -3.42
C ASP A 3 -19.09 -12.90 -3.53
N SER A 4 -18.45 -13.86 -4.21
CA SER A 4 -17.06 -13.73 -4.62
C SER A 4 -17.03 -12.62 -5.69
N LEU A 5 -16.78 -11.39 -5.23
CA LEU A 5 -16.29 -10.33 -6.11
C LEU A 5 -15.18 -10.93 -6.94
N ALA A 6 -15.32 -10.90 -8.27
CA ALA A 6 -14.32 -11.47 -9.16
C ALA A 6 -12.94 -10.95 -8.72
N PRO A 7 -11.89 -11.79 -8.61
CA PRO A 7 -10.59 -11.40 -8.06
C PRO A 7 -10.00 -10.09 -8.61
N THR A 8 -10.35 -9.74 -9.85
CA THR A 8 -9.96 -8.50 -10.50
C THR A 8 -10.66 -7.27 -9.88
N GLU A 9 -11.91 -7.39 -9.48
CA GLU A 9 -12.68 -6.33 -8.82
C GLU A 9 -12.18 -6.07 -7.41
N ALA A 10 -11.89 -7.13 -6.64
CA ALA A 10 -11.27 -7.03 -5.32
C ALA A 10 -9.88 -6.34 -5.40
N LEU A 11 -9.08 -6.69 -6.40
CA LEU A 11 -7.81 -6.01 -6.67
C LEU A 11 -7.99 -4.52 -7.02
N SER A 12 -9.04 -4.19 -7.79
CA SER A 12 -9.35 -2.80 -8.15
C SER A 12 -9.72 -1.98 -6.91
N SER A 13 -10.49 -2.56 -5.99
CA SER A 13 -10.86 -1.92 -4.72
C SER A 13 -9.62 -1.66 -3.87
N LEU A 14 -8.75 -2.66 -3.71
CA LEU A 14 -7.49 -2.50 -2.96
C LEU A 14 -6.59 -1.41 -3.55
N THR A 15 -6.56 -1.30 -4.87
CA THR A 15 -5.78 -0.26 -5.57
C THR A 15 -6.39 1.12 -5.33
N SER A 16 -7.73 1.22 -5.34
CA SER A 16 -8.45 2.45 -5.02
C SER A 16 -8.22 2.89 -3.57
N ASP A 17 -8.27 1.95 -2.62
CA ASP A 17 -8.03 2.21 -1.20
C ASP A 17 -6.61 2.73 -0.97
N ALA A 18 -5.62 2.10 -1.61
CA ALA A 18 -4.23 2.57 -1.57
C ALA A 18 -4.07 3.99 -2.11
N LEU A 19 -4.74 4.33 -3.21
CA LEU A 19 -4.75 5.68 -3.79
C LEU A 19 -5.41 6.70 -2.86
N ALA A 20 -6.55 6.34 -2.27
CA ALA A 20 -7.25 7.19 -1.32
C ALA A 20 -6.35 7.51 -0.11
N LEU A 21 -5.68 6.49 0.42
CA LEU A 21 -4.73 6.65 1.52
C LEU A 21 -3.51 7.50 1.12
N HIS A 22 -2.91 7.24 -0.05
CA HIS A 22 -1.81 8.05 -0.57
C HIS A 22 -2.20 9.54 -0.68
N ARG A 23 -3.35 9.85 -1.31
CA ARG A 23 -3.86 11.22 -1.45
C ARG A 23 -4.10 11.87 -0.10
N ALA A 24 -4.64 11.12 0.84
CA ALA A 24 -4.84 11.57 2.20
C ALA A 24 -3.52 11.97 2.90
N LEU A 25 -2.46 11.17 2.75
CA LEU A 25 -1.15 11.49 3.30
C LEU A 25 -0.53 12.73 2.63
N ARG A 26 -0.73 12.90 1.31
CA ARG A 26 -0.21 14.06 0.56
C ARG A 26 -0.96 15.37 0.85
N THR A 27 -2.27 15.30 1.12
CA THR A 27 -3.12 16.48 1.35
C THR A 27 -3.11 16.93 2.81
N ASN A 28 -3.00 16.00 3.75
CA ASN A 28 -3.08 16.27 5.19
C ASN A 28 -1.81 15.75 5.89
N ALA A 29 -0.67 16.33 5.56
CA ALA A 29 0.60 16.04 6.23
C ALA A 29 0.62 16.50 7.71
N ASN A 30 -0.41 17.21 8.18
CA ASN A 30 -0.50 17.67 9.55
C ASN A 30 -0.56 16.48 10.54
N VAL A 31 0.47 16.42 11.38
CA VAL A 31 0.81 15.37 12.34
C VAL A 31 -0.12 15.36 13.58
N HIS A 32 -1.41 15.60 13.41
CA HIS A 32 -2.34 15.38 14.53
C HIS A 32 -2.41 13.89 14.82
N ALA A 33 -2.12 13.52 16.08
CA ALA A 33 -2.01 12.13 16.50
C ALA A 33 -3.24 11.29 16.12
N HIS A 34 -4.45 11.86 16.24
CA HIS A 34 -5.70 11.21 15.84
C HIS A 34 -5.77 10.93 14.34
N THR A 35 -5.41 11.91 13.50
CA THR A 35 -5.34 11.72 12.05
C THR A 35 -4.35 10.63 11.70
N LEU A 36 -3.17 10.65 12.32
CA LEU A 36 -2.13 9.65 12.04
C LEU A 36 -2.53 8.24 12.50
N ALA A 37 -3.20 8.12 13.64
CA ALA A 37 -3.76 6.85 14.12
C ALA A 37 -4.82 6.28 13.16
N ALA A 38 -5.68 7.15 12.59
CA ALA A 38 -6.61 6.74 11.56
C ALA A 38 -5.89 6.22 10.31
N ARG A 39 -4.82 6.92 9.86
CA ARG A 39 -4.01 6.48 8.70
C ARG A 39 -3.26 5.17 8.94
N ILE A 40 -2.78 4.94 10.15
CA ILE A 40 -2.20 3.64 10.54
C ILE A 40 -3.26 2.55 10.39
N THR A 41 -4.47 2.80 10.89
CA THR A 41 -5.59 1.85 10.80
C THR A 41 -5.95 1.57 9.33
N ASP A 42 -6.02 2.61 8.49
CA ASP A 42 -6.27 2.49 7.05
C ASP A 42 -5.20 1.62 6.37
N ALA A 43 -3.91 1.88 6.64
CA ALA A 43 -2.80 1.11 6.07
C ALA A 43 -2.81 -0.36 6.50
N GLN A 44 -3.12 -0.63 7.77
CA GLN A 44 -3.25 -1.98 8.30
C GLN A 44 -4.47 -2.72 7.73
N ASN A 45 -5.58 -2.02 7.53
CA ASN A 45 -6.77 -2.59 6.89
C ASN A 45 -6.49 -2.95 5.43
N LEU A 46 -5.82 -2.07 4.68
CA LEU A 46 -5.37 -2.36 3.31
C LEU A 46 -4.51 -3.62 3.26
N ALA A 47 -3.51 -3.73 4.14
CA ALA A 47 -2.67 -4.91 4.23
C ALA A 47 -3.46 -6.18 4.56
N ARG A 48 -4.37 -6.10 5.54
CA ARG A 48 -5.21 -7.23 5.96
C ARG A 48 -6.13 -7.70 4.83
N ASN A 49 -6.75 -6.77 4.12
CA ASN A 49 -7.65 -7.10 3.01
C ASN A 49 -6.89 -7.73 1.84
N ALA A 50 -5.68 -7.23 1.53
CA ALA A 50 -4.80 -7.87 0.56
C ALA A 50 -4.39 -9.28 0.98
N LEU A 51 -4.02 -9.50 2.25
CA LEU A 51 -3.68 -10.84 2.74
C LEU A 51 -4.87 -11.81 2.71
N ARG A 52 -6.09 -11.35 2.99
CA ARG A 52 -7.30 -12.17 2.86
C ARG A 52 -7.50 -12.60 1.42
N LEU A 53 -7.46 -11.65 0.50
CA LEU A 53 -7.54 -11.94 -0.93
C LEU A 53 -6.44 -12.94 -1.33
N LEU A 54 -5.21 -12.79 -0.83
CA LEU A 54 -4.13 -13.74 -1.12
C LEU A 54 -4.47 -15.17 -0.69
N LEU A 55 -5.06 -15.34 0.50
CA LEU A 55 -5.44 -16.64 1.05
C LEU A 55 -6.61 -17.24 0.27
N ASP A 56 -7.65 -16.45 -0.01
CA ASP A 56 -8.81 -16.87 -0.82
C ASP A 56 -8.32 -17.34 -2.19
N LEU A 57 -7.42 -16.56 -2.79
CA LEU A 57 -6.80 -16.90 -4.05
C LEU A 57 -5.99 -18.21 -3.96
N ALA A 58 -5.14 -18.37 -2.95
CA ALA A 58 -4.33 -19.58 -2.80
C ALA A 58 -5.15 -20.87 -2.58
N GLN A 59 -6.39 -20.76 -2.09
CA GLN A 59 -7.29 -21.90 -1.87
C GLN A 59 -8.03 -22.35 -3.14
N ASP A 60 -8.27 -21.44 -4.09
CA ASP A 60 -8.95 -21.73 -5.36
C ASP A 60 -8.00 -22.36 -6.40
N GLN A 61 -7.89 -23.71 -6.38
CA GLN A 61 -7.27 -24.61 -7.38
C GLN A 61 -5.79 -24.35 -7.77
N PRO A 62 -5.12 -25.28 -8.48
CA PRO A 62 -3.72 -25.11 -8.89
C PRO A 62 -3.59 -23.95 -9.89
N ARG A 63 -3.03 -22.83 -9.41
CA ARG A 63 -2.75 -21.64 -10.21
C ARG A 63 -1.53 -21.85 -11.09
N THR A 64 -1.75 -22.43 -12.26
CA THR A 64 -0.70 -22.73 -13.23
C THR A 64 -0.60 -21.70 -14.34
N SER A 65 -1.57 -20.79 -14.47
CA SER A 65 -1.52 -19.74 -15.49
C SER A 65 -0.60 -18.59 -15.07
N ALA A 66 0.10 -18.00 -16.04
CA ALA A 66 0.93 -16.81 -15.82
C ALA A 66 0.12 -15.63 -15.25
N VAL A 67 -1.17 -15.53 -15.62
CA VAL A 67 -2.09 -14.48 -15.15
C VAL A 67 -2.38 -14.64 -13.66
N ASP A 68 -2.58 -15.86 -13.18
CA ASP A 68 -2.87 -16.13 -11.77
C ASP A 68 -1.65 -15.88 -10.87
N LEU A 69 -0.46 -16.19 -11.37
CA LEU A 69 0.81 -15.90 -10.67
C LEU A 69 1.07 -14.39 -10.58
N LEU A 70 0.80 -13.64 -11.65
CA LEU A 70 0.89 -12.17 -11.64
C LEU A 70 -0.11 -11.55 -10.66
N LEU A 71 -1.34 -12.05 -10.63
CA LEU A 71 -2.36 -11.63 -9.68
C LEU A 71 -1.91 -11.87 -8.23
N LEU A 72 -1.44 -13.07 -7.91
CA LEU A 72 -0.89 -13.39 -6.59
C LEU A 72 0.26 -12.45 -6.20
N HIS A 73 1.23 -12.29 -7.10
CA HIS A 73 2.37 -11.41 -6.88
C HIS A 73 1.91 -9.98 -6.58
N ARG A 74 0.92 -9.48 -7.31
CA ARG A 74 0.35 -8.14 -7.11
C ARG A 74 -0.27 -7.97 -5.73
N VAL A 75 -1.09 -8.92 -5.32
CA VAL A 75 -1.73 -8.91 -4.00
C VAL A 75 -0.67 -8.95 -2.88
N VAL A 76 0.40 -9.73 -3.04
CA VAL A 76 1.55 -9.72 -2.12
C VAL A 76 2.20 -8.34 -2.05
N GLN A 77 2.42 -7.66 -3.18
CA GLN A 77 3.02 -6.32 -3.16
C GLN A 77 2.13 -5.28 -2.48
N ILE A 78 0.81 -5.35 -2.65
CA ILE A 78 -0.14 -4.47 -1.95
C ILE A 78 -0.08 -4.72 -0.45
N ALA A 79 -0.11 -5.99 -0.03
CA ALA A 79 0.00 -6.36 1.37
C ALA A 79 1.29 -5.80 2.00
N LYS A 80 2.43 -5.98 1.31
CA LYS A 80 3.74 -5.44 1.76
C LYS A 80 3.74 -3.93 1.87
N ALA A 81 3.25 -3.23 0.85
CA ALA A 81 3.20 -1.77 0.85
C ALA A 81 2.32 -1.22 1.98
N GLY A 82 1.14 -1.82 2.22
CA GLY A 82 0.27 -1.45 3.34
C GLY A 82 0.94 -1.69 4.71
N GLN A 83 1.63 -2.82 4.88
CA GLN A 83 2.37 -3.12 6.12
C GLN A 83 3.49 -2.11 6.38
N TYR A 84 4.33 -1.85 5.37
CA TYR A 84 5.44 -0.91 5.51
C TYR A 84 4.95 0.52 5.72
N ALA A 85 3.93 0.96 4.99
CA ALA A 85 3.32 2.27 5.23
C ALA A 85 2.76 2.38 6.66
N GLY A 86 2.08 1.34 7.16
CA GLY A 86 1.60 1.31 8.54
C GLY A 86 2.73 1.41 9.58
N ALA A 87 3.86 0.75 9.33
CA ALA A 87 5.04 0.82 10.20
C ALA A 87 5.65 2.23 10.21
N GLU A 88 5.82 2.85 9.05
CA GLU A 88 6.35 4.21 8.91
C GLU A 88 5.45 5.24 9.62
N LEU A 89 4.13 5.13 9.46
CA LEU A 89 3.17 6.01 10.13
C LEU A 89 3.17 5.80 11.66
N THR A 90 3.39 4.56 12.12
CA THR A 90 3.54 4.26 13.55
C THR A 90 4.81 4.90 14.12
N ALA A 91 5.92 4.82 13.38
CA ALA A 91 7.16 5.49 13.74
C ALA A 91 6.99 7.03 13.76
N ALA A 92 6.27 7.59 12.77
CA ALA A 92 5.96 9.01 12.71
C ALA A 92 5.17 9.47 13.95
N LEU A 93 4.19 8.68 14.39
CA LEU A 93 3.37 8.98 15.56
C LEU A 93 4.20 8.96 16.84
N ALA A 94 4.97 7.89 17.06
CA ALA A 94 5.85 7.77 18.22
C ALA A 94 6.82 8.95 18.29
N ARG A 95 7.35 9.36 17.13
CA ARG A 95 8.27 10.49 17.03
C ARG A 95 7.58 11.82 17.33
N ALA A 96 6.39 12.04 16.81
CA ALA A 96 5.62 13.25 17.07
C ALA A 96 5.28 13.41 18.56
N VAL A 97 4.87 12.33 19.23
CA VAL A 97 4.57 12.31 20.66
C VAL A 97 5.82 12.60 21.49
N GLU A 98 6.96 12.00 21.16
CA GLU A 98 8.21 12.27 21.86
C GLU A 98 8.68 13.72 21.67
N ASN A 99 8.53 14.28 20.47
CA ASN A 99 8.85 15.69 20.19
C ASN A 99 7.98 16.63 21.05
N GLN A 100 6.67 16.37 21.10
CA GLN A 100 5.74 17.14 21.91
C GLN A 100 6.10 17.08 23.40
N ARG A 101 6.45 15.89 23.91
CA ARG A 101 6.89 15.70 25.30
C ARG A 101 8.14 16.52 25.61
N ARG A 102 9.14 16.50 24.72
CA ARG A 102 10.39 17.26 24.91
C ARG A 102 10.15 18.76 24.89
N CYS A 103 9.34 19.25 23.95
CA CYS A 103 9.00 20.67 23.86
C CYS A 103 8.24 21.17 25.10
N ALA A 104 7.37 20.34 25.69
CA ALA A 104 6.66 20.69 26.92
C ALA A 104 7.57 20.71 28.17
N GLY A 105 8.67 19.96 28.17
CA GLY A 105 9.60 19.84 29.30
C GLY A 105 10.77 20.83 29.30
N THR A 106 11.00 21.57 28.21
CA THR A 106 12.13 22.50 28.07
C THR A 106 11.69 23.96 28.17
N ALA A 107 12.15 24.69 29.19
CA ALA A 107 11.95 26.14 29.30
C ALA A 107 12.94 26.96 28.44
N SER A 108 14.07 26.40 28.03
CA SER A 108 15.09 27.13 27.25
C SER A 108 16.14 26.17 26.67
N GLY A 109 15.95 25.69 25.43
CA GLY A 109 17.00 24.97 24.70
C GLY A 109 16.48 24.30 23.42
N PRO A 110 17.20 24.39 22.29
CA PRO A 110 16.79 23.73 21.04
C PRO A 110 16.91 22.21 21.19
N VAL A 111 15.78 21.51 21.05
CA VAL A 111 15.74 20.04 21.01
C VAL A 111 16.28 19.58 19.65
N VAL A 112 17.50 19.02 19.62
CA VAL A 112 18.06 18.39 18.42
C VAL A 112 17.50 16.98 18.28
N LEU A 113 16.82 16.71 17.18
CA LEU A 113 16.25 15.40 16.87
C LEU A 113 17.20 14.60 15.98
N ILE A 114 17.77 13.52 16.51
CA ILE A 114 18.60 12.57 15.77
C ILE A 114 17.70 11.50 15.16
N GLY A 115 17.62 11.44 13.83
CA GLY A 115 16.80 10.50 13.07
C GLY A 115 15.73 11.19 12.22
N PRO A 116 14.97 10.43 11.40
CA PRO A 116 13.98 11.01 10.50
C PRO A 116 12.89 11.76 11.27
N SER A 117 12.42 12.86 10.69
CA SER A 117 11.30 13.63 11.20
C SER A 117 9.98 12.86 10.98
N PRO A 118 8.91 13.15 11.75
CA PRO A 118 7.59 12.59 11.47
C PRO A 118 7.14 12.81 10.02
N GLN A 119 7.48 13.98 9.46
CA GLN A 119 7.17 14.34 8.07
C GLN A 119 7.88 13.42 7.06
N GLN A 120 9.18 13.15 7.25
CA GLN A 120 9.94 12.25 6.38
C GLN A 120 9.39 10.81 6.40
N LEU A 121 8.90 10.36 7.56
CA LEU A 121 8.27 9.05 7.70
C LEU A 121 6.89 9.01 7.01
N ILE A 122 6.11 10.08 7.10
CA ILE A 122 4.83 10.23 6.37
C ILE A 122 5.07 10.23 4.85
N GLU A 123 6.12 10.90 4.39
CA GLU A 123 6.55 10.91 2.97
C GLU A 123 6.97 9.51 2.51
N SER A 124 7.78 8.80 3.31
CA SER A 124 8.14 7.40 3.07
C SER A 124 6.90 6.51 2.91
N ALA A 125 5.93 6.65 3.83
CA ALA A 125 4.66 5.91 3.76
C ALA A 125 3.87 6.23 2.47
N ALA A 126 3.80 7.49 2.08
CA ALA A 126 3.11 7.90 0.86
C ALA A 126 3.77 7.30 -0.40
N ASP A 127 5.11 7.28 -0.45
CA ASP A 127 5.88 6.73 -1.57
C ASP A 127 5.76 5.21 -1.67
N LEU A 128 5.62 4.51 -0.55
CA LEU A 128 5.34 3.07 -0.53
C LEU A 128 3.98 2.76 -1.15
N LEU A 129 2.97 3.59 -0.89
CA LEU A 129 1.61 3.43 -1.43
C LEU A 129 1.52 3.84 -2.91
N ASP A 130 2.29 4.83 -3.36
CA ASP A 130 2.30 5.28 -4.77
C ASP A 130 2.79 4.21 -5.75
N ARG A 131 3.60 3.25 -5.26
CA ARG A 131 4.05 2.10 -6.07
C ARG A 131 2.91 1.16 -6.45
N ILE A 132 1.77 1.22 -5.76
CA ILE A 132 0.64 0.31 -5.98
C ILE A 132 -0.05 0.59 -7.35
N PRO A 133 -0.47 1.80 -7.69
CA PRO A 133 -1.04 2.10 -9.01
C PRO A 133 -0.15 1.73 -10.19
N ALA A 134 1.15 2.04 -10.12
CA ALA A 134 2.12 1.75 -11.19
C ALA A 134 2.15 0.26 -11.56
N LEU A 135 2.08 -0.60 -10.56
CA LEU A 135 2.06 -2.05 -10.72
C LEU A 135 0.69 -2.58 -11.23
N TYR A 136 -0.41 -1.86 -11.03
CA TYR A 136 -1.73 -2.21 -11.59
C TYR A 136 -1.83 -1.89 -13.09
N HIS A 137 -1.31 -0.73 -13.50
CA HIS A 137 -1.37 -0.29 -14.90
C HIS A 137 -0.53 -1.13 -15.87
N ALA A 138 0.60 -1.69 -15.41
CA ALA A 138 1.43 -2.59 -16.21
C ALA A 138 0.63 -3.82 -16.74
N ILE A 139 -0.27 -4.37 -15.92
CA ILE A 139 -1.06 -5.56 -16.28
C ILE A 139 -2.20 -5.24 -17.25
N HIS A 140 -2.86 -4.10 -17.10
CA HIS A 140 -3.86 -3.67 -18.07
C HIS A 140 -3.24 -3.54 -19.46
N ARG A 141 -1.99 -3.06 -19.54
CA ARG A 141 -1.23 -3.02 -20.79
C ARG A 141 -0.89 -4.41 -21.32
N ASP A 142 -0.42 -5.31 -20.48
CA ASP A 142 -0.06 -6.68 -20.89
C ASP A 142 -1.26 -7.55 -21.29
N ARG A 143 -2.44 -7.32 -20.70
CA ARG A 143 -3.70 -7.97 -21.10
C ARG A 143 -4.26 -7.45 -22.43
N LEU A 144 -3.91 -6.23 -22.83
CA LEU A 144 -4.35 -5.61 -24.08
C LEU A 144 -3.43 -5.94 -25.28
N LEU A 145 -2.26 -6.52 -25.04
CA LEU A 145 -1.37 -6.99 -26.10
C LEU A 145 -1.80 -8.41 -26.52
N PRO A 146 -2.25 -8.62 -27.77
CA PRO A 146 -2.49 -9.97 -28.25
C PRO A 146 -1.17 -10.75 -28.28
N PRO A 147 -1.18 -12.07 -28.01
CA PRO A 147 -0.01 -12.89 -28.22
C PRO A 147 0.33 -12.81 -29.72
N ASN A 148 1.51 -12.27 -30.04
CA ASN A 148 2.04 -12.26 -31.39
C ASN A 148 2.10 -13.71 -31.89
N LEU A 149 1.11 -14.10 -32.70
CA LEU A 149 1.14 -15.33 -33.47
C LEU A 149 2.25 -15.15 -34.52
N PRO A 150 3.30 -16.00 -34.52
CA PRO A 150 4.27 -15.96 -35.59
C PRO A 150 3.55 -16.25 -36.93
N PRO A 151 3.92 -15.56 -38.02
CA PRO A 151 3.29 -15.80 -39.30
C PRO A 151 3.60 -17.23 -39.74
N HIS A 152 2.55 -18.05 -39.87
CA HIS A 152 2.62 -19.32 -40.56
C HIS A 152 3.19 -19.07 -41.97
N GLN A 153 4.40 -19.57 -42.23
CA GLN A 153 4.91 -19.69 -43.60
C GLN A 153 4.19 -20.89 -44.25
N PRO A 154 3.46 -20.69 -45.36
CA PRO A 154 2.99 -21.80 -46.16
C PRO A 154 4.15 -22.43 -46.95
N SER A 155 3.95 -23.70 -47.24
CA SER A 155 4.88 -24.72 -47.76
C SER A 155 5.68 -24.34 -49.00
#